data_AF-A0A1V3RV27-F1
#
_entry.id   AF-A0A1V3RV27-F1
#
_cell.length_a   1.000
_cell.length_b   1.000
_cell.length_c   1.000
_cell.angle_alpha   90.00
_cell.angle_beta   90.00
_cell.angle_gamma   90.00
#
_symmetry.space_group_name_H-M   'P 1'
#
loop_
_entity.id
_entity.type
_entity.pdbx_description
1 polymer ?
#
loop_
_entity_poly.entity_id
_entity_poly.type
_entity_poly.pdbx_seq_one_letter_code
_entity_poly.pdbx_strand_id
1 'polypeptide(L)'
;MAARFDPLVHIDWKTPGGELLALLQHYYPDIGVFAGPGFEALLDELSNEMPEVCFEALAPVLAAQGYDLWNLDAGGDDYRPVIVQADQREAFAQHWQGQRGEPRFTASLLAPPEPAVERKPTKPKRSKVKWLQEVHDYPGATYVHEYNYRNGWAAITEQDDDQWLCFLIDYNQWPPTEQDMLEQRTDGVDAADLQLIDADAQRSLWKRRVMRGDYSADDRYQYEIRQGDEIAAFGPAGVQWPDFEQPCVVVGSEIFERQRIYEPEHVTRIWRITADSSKVIFEYADELTILPAGPGRLLFMQHNGTKCWVWNQDPPHQAIVAKRMPAEAYKLRTSTAYLGGDEVLLFSEGARQNVEHSGYQETVLLAWRFNFMTGTATKATLDGFGSELRQDTRLLVTQPKQVITLRTFHGQLHVSRGHGEWWVWSYRANTFGTHTLAWFWNQGSDEVVKLSSKDIPRIKPDVRYVPAQDRYLAFETEFVARLPEFSEMVEAKGGEVLVFE
;
A
#
# COMPACT_ATOMS: atom_id res chain seq x y z
N MET A 1 11.41 15.34 -48.95
CA MET A 1 11.61 14.35 -47.87
C MET A 1 10.24 14.02 -47.33
N ALA A 2 9.85 12.74 -47.27
CA ALA A 2 8.60 12.37 -46.61
C ALA A 2 8.73 12.71 -45.12
N ALA A 3 7.76 13.43 -44.56
CA ALA A 3 7.68 13.60 -43.12
C ALA A 3 7.55 12.20 -42.50
N ARG A 4 8.57 11.77 -41.74
CA ARG A 4 8.45 10.58 -40.91
C ARG A 4 7.75 11.02 -39.63
N PHE A 5 6.50 10.60 -39.47
CA PHE A 5 5.75 10.76 -38.24
C PHE A 5 6.13 9.62 -37.28
N ASP A 6 7.39 9.61 -36.84
CA ASP A 6 7.93 8.75 -35.79
C ASP A 6 8.27 9.67 -34.59
N PRO A 7 8.02 9.29 -33.33
CA PRO A 7 7.70 7.94 -32.84
C PRO A 7 6.19 7.67 -32.65
N LEU A 8 5.82 6.39 -32.78
CA LEU A 8 4.52 5.86 -32.33
C LEU A 8 4.62 5.49 -30.85
N VAL A 9 4.14 6.36 -29.97
CA VAL A 9 4.02 6.05 -28.54
C VAL A 9 2.84 5.10 -28.36
N HIS A 10 3.00 4.03 -27.58
CA HIS A 10 1.93 3.11 -27.23
C HIS A 10 1.65 3.21 -25.73
N ILE A 11 0.40 3.49 -25.37
CA ILE A 11 -0.04 3.70 -24.00
C ILE A 11 -1.20 2.74 -23.72
N ASP A 12 -1.05 1.89 -22.70
CA ASP A 12 -2.16 1.06 -22.23
C ASP A 12 -3.20 1.97 -21.56
N TRP A 13 -4.49 1.67 -21.71
CA TRP A 13 -5.55 2.46 -21.06
C TRP A 13 -5.43 2.48 -19.52
N LYS A 14 -4.69 1.54 -18.92
CA LYS A 14 -4.37 1.47 -17.49
C LYS A 14 -3.09 2.21 -17.09
N THR A 15 -2.36 2.81 -18.03
CA THR A 15 -1.15 3.57 -17.72
C THR A 15 -1.50 4.84 -16.94
N PRO A 16 -0.92 5.07 -15.75
CA PRO A 16 -1.13 6.29 -14.98
C PRO A 16 -0.55 7.51 -15.69
N GLY A 17 -1.20 8.66 -15.51
CA GLY A 17 -0.80 9.91 -16.16
C GLY A 17 0.66 10.31 -15.92
N GLY A 18 1.25 9.96 -14.76
CA GLY A 18 2.66 10.22 -14.48
C GLY A 18 3.60 9.49 -15.45
N GLU A 19 3.36 8.20 -15.66
CA GLU A 19 4.11 7.37 -16.62
C GLU A 19 3.85 7.83 -18.06
N LEU A 20 2.60 8.15 -18.41
CA LEU A 20 2.23 8.69 -19.72
C LEU A 20 2.99 9.98 -20.02
N LEU A 21 3.00 10.93 -19.09
CA LEU A 21 3.68 12.22 -19.25
C LEU A 21 5.20 12.05 -19.35
N ALA A 22 5.79 11.15 -18.57
CA ALA A 22 7.21 10.82 -18.66
C ALA A 22 7.57 10.20 -20.04
N LEU A 23 6.72 9.31 -20.57
CA LEU A 23 6.89 8.76 -21.92
C LEU A 23 6.81 9.86 -22.99
N LEU A 24 5.85 10.77 -22.89
CA LEU A 24 5.75 11.90 -23.83
C LEU A 24 6.98 12.82 -23.74
N GLN A 25 7.48 13.10 -22.54
CA GLN A 25 8.73 13.86 -22.35
C GLN A 25 9.92 13.16 -23.01
N HIS A 26 10.03 11.83 -22.88
CA HIS A 26 11.11 11.04 -23.47
C HIS A 26 11.08 11.08 -25.01
N TYR A 27 9.90 10.95 -25.61
CA TYR A 27 9.73 10.91 -27.07
C TYR A 27 9.65 12.28 -27.75
N TYR A 28 9.28 13.32 -27.01
CA TYR A 28 9.16 14.70 -27.50
C TYR A 28 9.97 15.69 -26.64
N PRO A 29 11.29 15.48 -26.46
CA PRO A 29 12.10 16.28 -25.54
C PRO A 29 12.23 17.75 -25.95
N ASP A 30 12.02 18.06 -27.23
CA ASP A 30 12.14 19.42 -27.78
C ASP A 30 10.87 20.28 -27.57
N ILE A 31 9.76 19.68 -27.10
CA ILE A 31 8.51 20.41 -26.87
C ILE A 31 8.54 21.03 -25.47
N GLY A 32 8.51 22.36 -25.42
CA GLY A 32 8.63 23.12 -24.17
C GLY A 32 7.55 22.84 -23.11
N VAL A 33 6.39 22.29 -23.50
CA VAL A 33 5.34 21.81 -22.57
C VAL A 33 5.86 20.75 -21.59
N PHE A 34 6.83 19.92 -22.00
CA PHE A 34 7.35 18.81 -21.21
C PHE A 34 8.60 19.17 -20.39
N ALA A 35 8.82 20.46 -20.13
CA ALA A 35 9.96 20.95 -19.36
C ALA A 35 9.58 22.05 -18.37
N GLY A 36 10.34 22.12 -17.27
CA GLY A 36 10.27 23.21 -16.29
C GLY A 36 9.01 23.21 -15.43
N PRO A 37 8.74 24.30 -14.68
CA PRO A 37 7.72 24.34 -13.63
C PRO A 37 6.28 24.09 -14.09
N GLY A 38 5.97 24.40 -15.36
CA GLY A 38 4.66 24.13 -15.94
C GLY A 38 4.41 22.64 -16.12
N PHE A 39 5.42 21.90 -16.57
CA PHE A 39 5.36 20.45 -16.69
C PHE A 39 5.26 19.78 -15.31
N GLU A 40 6.03 20.25 -14.34
CA GLU A 40 5.95 19.76 -12.95
C GLU A 40 4.54 19.92 -12.37
N ALA A 41 3.86 21.03 -12.67
CA ALA A 41 2.47 21.24 -12.25
C ALA A 41 1.50 20.28 -12.95
N LEU A 42 1.73 19.96 -14.23
CA LEU A 42 0.94 18.95 -14.95
C LEU A 42 1.16 17.55 -14.39
N LEU A 43 2.40 17.18 -14.07
CA LEU A 43 2.72 15.92 -13.41
C LEU A 43 1.99 15.82 -12.06
N ASP A 44 2.04 16.87 -11.23
CA ASP A 44 1.33 16.89 -9.94
C ASP A 44 -0.19 16.74 -10.09
N GLU A 45 -0.77 17.35 -11.13
CA GLU A 45 -2.21 17.32 -11.37
C GLU A 45 -2.67 15.98 -11.94
N LEU A 46 -1.90 15.40 -12.86
CA LEU A 46 -2.34 14.29 -13.70
C LEU A 46 -1.71 12.94 -13.33
N SER A 47 -0.78 12.89 -12.35
CA SER A 47 0.01 11.67 -12.06
C SER A 47 -0.85 10.41 -11.88
N ASN A 48 -2.04 10.55 -11.29
CA ASN A 48 -2.94 9.44 -10.97
C ASN A 48 -4.17 9.38 -11.89
N GLU A 49 -4.26 10.23 -12.91
CA GLU A 49 -5.41 10.31 -13.79
C GLU A 49 -5.31 9.29 -14.94
N MET A 50 -6.47 8.97 -15.52
CA MET A 50 -6.53 8.10 -16.70
C MET A 50 -5.98 8.81 -17.95
N PRO A 51 -5.48 8.07 -18.96
CA PRO A 51 -4.94 8.66 -20.18
C PRO A 51 -5.86 9.68 -20.85
N GLU A 52 -7.17 9.44 -20.89
CA GLU A 52 -8.15 10.31 -21.51
C GLU A 52 -8.25 11.67 -20.82
N VAL A 53 -8.21 11.68 -19.48
CA VAL A 53 -8.18 12.91 -18.69
C VAL A 53 -6.88 13.66 -18.93
N CYS A 54 -5.76 12.94 -19.05
CA CYS A 54 -4.48 13.54 -19.38
C CYS A 54 -4.50 14.19 -20.77
N PHE A 55 -5.09 13.52 -21.76
CA PHE A 55 -5.23 14.05 -23.12
C PHE A 55 -6.14 15.28 -23.17
N GLU A 56 -7.28 15.26 -22.47
CA GLU A 56 -8.19 16.41 -22.35
C GLU A 56 -7.48 17.63 -21.74
N ALA A 57 -6.58 17.42 -20.77
CA ALA A 57 -5.78 18.48 -20.14
C ALA A 57 -4.60 18.95 -21.01
N LEU A 58 -3.93 18.04 -21.71
CA LEU A 58 -2.74 18.34 -22.53
C LEU A 58 -3.09 19.05 -23.84
N ALA A 59 -4.20 18.69 -24.51
CA ALA A 59 -4.59 19.25 -25.80
C ALA A 59 -4.58 20.79 -25.85
N PRO A 60 -5.20 21.53 -24.91
CA PRO A 60 -5.16 23.00 -24.92
C PRO A 60 -3.77 23.57 -24.65
N VAL A 61 -2.95 22.90 -23.81
CA VAL A 61 -1.59 23.35 -23.48
C VAL A 61 -0.65 23.22 -24.68
N LEU A 62 -0.76 22.11 -25.41
CA LEU A 62 -0.03 21.88 -26.66
C LEU A 62 -0.47 22.85 -27.77
N ALA A 63 -1.79 23.07 -27.91
CA ALA A 63 -2.33 23.99 -28.90
C ALA A 63 -1.83 25.43 -28.71
N ALA A 64 -1.70 25.88 -27.45
CA ALA A 64 -1.16 27.20 -27.13
C ALA A 64 0.31 27.38 -27.57
N GLN A 65 1.06 26.29 -27.77
CA GLN A 65 2.43 26.30 -28.27
C GLN A 65 2.54 25.91 -29.76
N GLY A 66 1.42 25.81 -30.47
CA GLY A 66 1.40 25.50 -31.91
C GLY A 66 1.49 24.01 -32.24
N TYR A 67 1.13 23.13 -31.30
CA TYR A 67 1.10 21.69 -31.51
C TYR A 67 -0.33 21.12 -31.41
N ASP A 68 -0.63 20.12 -32.21
CA ASP A 68 -1.85 19.32 -32.14
C ASP A 68 -1.56 17.97 -31.50
N LEU A 69 -2.47 17.52 -30.62
CA LEU A 69 -2.49 16.16 -30.09
C LEU A 69 -3.47 15.30 -30.88
N TRP A 70 -2.98 14.19 -31.41
CA TRP A 70 -3.77 13.20 -32.15
C TRP A 70 -3.74 11.86 -31.44
N ASN A 71 -4.78 11.05 -31.60
CA ASN A 71 -4.76 9.63 -31.26
C ASN A 71 -4.88 8.80 -32.55
N LEU A 72 -3.98 7.84 -32.75
CA LEU A 72 -4.06 6.88 -33.83
C LEU A 72 -4.79 5.61 -33.34
N ASP A 73 -6.11 5.60 -33.47
CA ASP A 73 -6.92 4.47 -33.02
C ASP A 73 -6.69 3.24 -33.90
N ALA A 74 -6.34 2.10 -33.28
CA ALA A 74 -6.14 0.80 -33.92
C ALA A 74 -7.28 -0.19 -33.62
N GLY A 75 -8.33 0.24 -32.91
CA GLY A 75 -9.45 -0.60 -32.48
C GLY A 75 -9.15 -1.50 -31.27
N GLY A 76 -8.14 -1.16 -30.47
CA GLY A 76 -7.73 -1.89 -29.26
C GLY A 76 -7.98 -1.11 -27.96
N ASP A 77 -7.64 -1.72 -26.84
CA ASP A 77 -7.63 -1.11 -25.50
C ASP A 77 -6.33 -0.28 -25.29
N ASP A 78 -5.86 0.43 -26.31
CA ASP A 78 -4.61 1.20 -26.28
C ASP A 78 -4.76 2.57 -26.93
N TYR A 79 -3.96 3.52 -26.45
CA TYR A 79 -3.82 4.85 -27.02
C TYR A 79 -2.50 4.97 -27.76
N ARG A 80 -2.53 5.66 -28.90
CA ARG A 80 -1.35 5.98 -29.70
C ARG A 80 -1.27 7.47 -29.93
N PRO A 81 -0.91 8.23 -28.88
CA PRO A 81 -0.83 9.67 -28.98
C PRO A 81 0.31 10.08 -29.92
N VAL A 82 0.04 11.04 -30.80
CA VAL A 82 1.05 11.67 -31.65
C VAL A 82 0.91 13.18 -31.55
N ILE A 83 2.03 13.84 -31.31
CA ILE A 83 2.10 15.31 -31.24
C ILE A 83 2.72 15.82 -32.53
N VAL A 84 2.00 16.70 -33.23
CA VAL A 84 2.45 17.27 -34.51
C VAL A 84 2.38 18.78 -34.47
N GLN A 85 3.21 19.47 -35.25
CA GLN A 85 3.06 20.91 -35.41
C GLN A 85 1.73 21.22 -36.11
N ALA A 86 1.04 22.27 -35.68
CA ALA A 86 -0.29 22.61 -36.17
C ALA A 86 -0.30 22.94 -37.68
N ASP A 87 0.82 23.38 -38.25
CA ASP A 87 0.96 23.62 -39.70
C ASP A 87 1.14 22.33 -40.51
N GLN A 88 1.47 21.20 -39.87
CA GLN A 88 1.56 19.86 -40.47
C GLN A 88 0.25 19.08 -40.39
N ARG A 89 -0.81 19.64 -39.79
CA ARG A 89 -2.11 19.02 -39.56
C ARG A 89 -2.67 18.29 -40.78
N GLU A 90 -2.74 18.98 -41.92
CA GLU A 90 -3.29 18.42 -43.15
C GLU A 90 -2.42 17.29 -43.73
N ALA A 91 -1.10 17.48 -43.69
CA ALA A 91 -0.14 16.48 -44.16
C ALA A 91 -0.20 15.20 -43.32
N PHE A 92 -0.35 15.33 -41.99
CA PHE A 92 -0.51 14.21 -41.07
C PHE A 92 -1.81 13.43 -41.35
N ALA A 93 -2.94 14.14 -41.45
CA ALA A 93 -4.23 13.51 -41.73
C ALA A 93 -4.22 12.74 -43.08
N GLN A 94 -3.64 13.33 -44.13
CA GLN A 94 -3.54 12.69 -45.44
C GLN A 94 -2.62 11.45 -45.43
N HIS A 95 -1.51 11.51 -44.69
CA HIS A 95 -0.58 10.38 -44.57
C HIS A 95 -1.28 9.12 -44.04
N TRP A 96 -2.04 9.25 -42.94
CA TRP A 96 -2.69 8.11 -42.31
C TRP A 96 -3.98 7.68 -43.01
N GLN A 97 -4.70 8.57 -43.69
CA GLN A 97 -5.81 8.18 -44.58
C GLN A 97 -5.33 7.34 -45.77
N GLY A 98 -4.10 7.57 -46.24
CA GLY A 98 -3.51 6.88 -47.39
C GLY A 98 -2.86 5.52 -47.07
N GLN A 99 -2.58 5.20 -45.81
CA GLN A 99 -1.96 3.94 -45.42
C GLN A 99 -2.96 2.76 -45.56
N ARG A 100 -2.53 1.71 -46.27
CA ARG A 100 -3.30 0.47 -46.50
C ARG A 100 -2.70 -0.77 -45.82
N GLY A 101 -1.73 -0.56 -44.91
CA GLY A 101 -1.10 -1.65 -44.15
C GLY A 101 -1.98 -2.12 -42.99
N GLU A 102 -1.74 -3.35 -42.52
CA GLU A 102 -2.26 -3.85 -41.24
C GLU A 102 -1.20 -3.67 -40.15
N PRO A 103 -1.56 -3.20 -38.94
CA PRO A 103 -2.89 -2.75 -38.52
C PRO A 103 -3.29 -1.41 -39.15
N ARG A 104 -4.59 -1.22 -39.38
CA ARG A 104 -5.15 0.00 -39.98
C ARG A 104 -5.41 1.03 -38.88
N PHE A 105 -4.68 2.14 -38.92
CA PHE A 105 -4.87 3.24 -37.98
C PHE A 105 -5.91 4.25 -38.46
N THR A 106 -6.68 4.79 -37.52
CA THR A 106 -7.60 5.91 -37.74
C THR A 106 -7.13 7.11 -36.94
N ALA A 107 -6.64 8.14 -37.63
CA ALA A 107 -6.18 9.37 -36.98
C ALA A 107 -7.37 10.22 -36.52
N SER A 108 -7.44 10.48 -35.21
CA SER A 108 -8.44 11.34 -34.59
C SER A 108 -7.76 12.50 -33.88
N LEU A 109 -8.10 13.74 -34.27
CA LEU A 109 -7.61 14.93 -33.59
C LEU A 109 -8.31 15.05 -32.23
N LEU A 110 -7.53 15.14 -31.15
CA LEU A 110 -8.05 15.39 -29.81
C LEU A 110 -8.21 16.91 -29.65
N ALA A 111 -9.36 17.42 -30.07
CA ALA A 111 -9.63 18.86 -30.06
C ALA A 111 -9.61 19.41 -28.62
N PRO A 112 -9.12 20.65 -28.42
CA PRO A 112 -9.30 21.34 -27.15
C PRO A 112 -10.80 21.38 -26.83
N PRO A 113 -11.24 21.04 -25.61
CA PRO A 113 -12.64 21.13 -25.25
C PRO A 113 -13.15 22.56 -25.47
N GLU A 114 -14.41 22.71 -25.92
CA GLU A 114 -15.09 24.00 -25.89
C GLU A 114 -15.03 24.55 -24.46
N PRO A 115 -14.83 25.86 -24.26
CA PRO A 115 -14.67 26.43 -22.93
C PRO A 115 -15.90 26.11 -22.09
N ALA A 116 -15.76 25.14 -21.20
CA ALA A 116 -16.77 24.84 -20.20
C ALA A 116 -16.94 26.12 -19.36
N VAL A 117 -18.21 26.52 -19.16
CA VAL A 117 -18.63 27.59 -18.26
C VAL A 117 -17.67 27.64 -17.07
N GLU A 118 -16.97 28.78 -16.91
CA GLU A 118 -15.91 29.00 -15.92
C GLU A 118 -16.17 28.18 -14.66
N ARG A 119 -15.52 27.01 -14.55
CA ARG A 119 -15.36 26.37 -13.26
C ARG A 119 -14.52 27.35 -12.48
N LYS A 120 -15.15 28.07 -11.55
CA LYS A 120 -14.44 28.90 -10.59
C LYS A 120 -13.28 28.06 -10.09
N PRO A 121 -12.02 28.47 -10.31
CA PRO A 121 -10.91 27.78 -9.69
C PRO A 121 -11.19 27.87 -8.19
N THR A 122 -11.57 26.75 -7.61
CA THR A 122 -11.65 26.63 -6.16
C THR A 122 -10.19 26.74 -5.77
N LYS A 123 -9.74 27.95 -5.43
CA LYS A 123 -8.37 28.18 -5.01
C LYS A 123 -8.12 27.14 -3.93
N PRO A 124 -7.26 26.13 -4.16
CA PRO A 124 -6.79 25.36 -3.04
C PRO A 124 -6.10 26.41 -2.17
N LYS A 125 -6.48 26.51 -0.90
CA LYS A 125 -5.50 26.98 0.08
C LYS A 125 -4.39 25.94 -0.01
N ARG A 126 -3.42 26.14 -0.91
CA ARG A 126 -2.19 25.36 -0.96
C ARG A 126 -1.54 25.60 0.40
N SER A 127 -1.76 24.66 1.30
CA SER A 127 -0.86 24.47 2.42
C SER A 127 0.55 24.40 1.83
N LYS A 128 1.43 25.30 2.27
CA LYS A 128 2.85 25.32 1.90
C LYS A 128 3.64 24.18 2.56
N VAL A 129 2.95 23.23 3.20
CA VAL A 129 3.61 22.14 3.91
C VAL A 129 4.35 21.27 2.90
N LYS A 130 5.66 21.21 3.08
CA LYS A 130 6.53 20.26 2.39
C LYS A 130 6.30 18.90 3.05
N TRP A 131 5.48 18.05 2.42
CA TRP A 131 5.08 16.75 2.97
C TRP A 131 6.23 15.74 3.07
N LEU A 132 7.20 15.80 2.17
CA LEU A 132 8.39 14.95 2.21
C LEU A 132 9.58 15.80 2.62
N GLN A 133 9.97 15.71 3.89
CA GLN A 133 11.09 16.44 4.48
C GLN A 133 12.25 15.48 4.70
N GLU A 134 13.47 16.01 4.70
CA GLU A 134 14.70 15.25 4.99
C GLU A 134 14.67 13.89 4.27
N VAL A 135 14.85 13.86 2.96
CA VAL A 135 14.79 12.62 2.18
C VAL A 135 16.13 11.88 2.31
N HIS A 136 16.06 10.57 2.51
CA HIS A 136 17.20 9.66 2.43
C HIS A 136 16.97 8.71 1.24
N ASP A 137 17.76 8.91 0.19
CA ASP A 137 17.72 8.10 -1.03
C ASP A 137 18.56 6.82 -0.87
N TYR A 138 18.03 5.71 -1.36
CA TYR A 138 18.74 4.44 -1.41
C TYR A 138 19.51 4.28 -2.72
N PRO A 139 20.63 3.52 -2.73
CA PRO A 139 21.36 3.22 -3.95
C PRO A 139 20.59 2.29 -4.91
N GLY A 140 19.55 1.60 -4.42
CA GLY A 140 18.73 0.64 -5.16
C GLY A 140 17.31 0.53 -4.60
N ALA A 141 16.54 -0.42 -5.13
CA ALA A 141 15.15 -0.63 -4.73
C ALA A 141 15.06 -1.32 -3.36
N THR A 142 14.61 -0.59 -2.35
CA THR A 142 14.50 -1.03 -0.95
C THR A 142 13.04 -1.21 -0.55
N TYR A 143 12.54 -2.45 -0.64
CA TYR A 143 11.13 -2.76 -0.38
C TYR A 143 10.83 -2.95 1.11
N VAL A 144 10.46 -1.88 1.79
CA VAL A 144 9.98 -1.92 3.18
C VAL A 144 8.48 -2.25 3.21
N HIS A 145 8.11 -3.42 3.75
CA HIS A 145 6.75 -3.91 3.80
C HIS A 145 6.38 -4.43 5.19
N GLU A 146 5.16 -4.94 5.39
CA GLU A 146 4.69 -5.34 6.73
C GLU A 146 5.36 -6.62 7.22
N TYR A 147 5.87 -7.49 6.32
CA TYR A 147 6.45 -8.77 6.72
C TYR A 147 7.92 -8.68 7.13
N ASN A 148 8.65 -7.65 6.67
CA ASN A 148 10.06 -7.44 6.98
C ASN A 148 10.36 -6.27 7.92
N TYR A 149 9.35 -5.51 8.38
CA TYR A 149 9.53 -4.36 9.27
C TYR A 149 9.03 -4.63 10.69
N ARG A 150 9.87 -4.38 11.70
CA ARG A 150 9.57 -4.60 13.13
C ARG A 150 10.16 -3.47 13.97
N ASN A 151 9.32 -2.75 14.71
CA ASN A 151 9.72 -1.73 15.69
C ASN A 151 10.79 -0.72 15.20
N GLY A 152 10.63 -0.20 13.98
CA GLY A 152 11.60 0.74 13.41
C GLY A 152 12.80 0.07 12.74
N TRP A 153 12.83 -1.24 12.60
CA TRP A 153 13.86 -1.98 11.87
C TRP A 153 13.25 -2.64 10.64
N ALA A 154 14.00 -2.74 9.53
CA ALA A 154 13.61 -3.60 8.42
C ALA A 154 14.75 -4.49 7.95
N ALA A 155 14.44 -5.73 7.58
CA ALA A 155 15.38 -6.59 6.87
C ALA A 155 15.14 -6.54 5.36
N ILE A 156 16.20 -6.23 4.61
CA ILE A 156 16.17 -6.10 3.16
C ILE A 156 17.12 -7.14 2.58
N THR A 157 16.59 -7.97 1.70
CA THR A 157 17.38 -8.99 0.98
C THR A 157 17.59 -8.52 -0.45
N GLU A 158 18.84 -8.44 -0.87
CA GLU A 158 19.22 -8.00 -2.21
C GLU A 158 20.07 -9.06 -2.87
N GLN A 159 19.94 -9.21 -4.19
CA GLN A 159 20.79 -10.11 -4.96
C GLN A 159 21.96 -9.33 -5.52
N ASP A 160 23.18 -9.71 -5.15
CA ASP A 160 24.44 -9.13 -5.62
C ASP A 160 25.26 -10.18 -6.36
N ASP A 161 25.36 -10.05 -7.68
CA ASP A 161 25.98 -11.00 -8.61
C ASP A 161 25.60 -12.48 -8.35
N ASP A 162 26.40 -13.17 -7.53
CA ASP A 162 26.31 -14.60 -7.21
C ASP A 162 25.84 -14.91 -5.76
N GLN A 163 25.55 -13.89 -4.95
CA GLN A 163 25.16 -14.04 -3.54
C GLN A 163 23.95 -13.18 -3.18
N TRP A 164 23.16 -13.64 -2.21
CA TRP A 164 22.15 -12.79 -1.58
C TRP A 164 22.77 -12.09 -0.37
N LEU A 165 22.56 -10.78 -0.27
CA LEU A 165 22.89 -9.94 0.88
C LEU A 165 21.67 -9.76 1.78
N CYS A 166 21.89 -9.55 3.08
CA CYS A 166 20.82 -9.22 4.03
C CYS A 166 21.23 -7.99 4.83
N PHE A 167 20.56 -6.87 4.59
CA PHE A 167 20.75 -5.64 5.35
C PHE A 167 19.67 -5.51 6.42
N LEU A 168 20.08 -5.27 7.66
CA LEU A 168 19.21 -4.81 8.73
C LEU A 168 19.31 -3.27 8.81
N ILE A 169 18.24 -2.59 8.41
CA ILE A 169 18.17 -1.13 8.39
C ILE A 169 17.47 -0.62 9.67
N ASP A 170 18.14 0.26 10.41
CA ASP A 170 17.61 0.95 11.58
C ASP A 170 16.99 2.30 11.19
N TYR A 171 15.67 2.37 11.27
CA TYR A 171 14.90 3.61 11.13
C TYR A 171 14.64 4.31 12.45
N ASN A 172 15.19 3.87 13.59
CA ASN A 172 15.00 4.57 14.87
C ASN A 172 15.86 5.83 15.00
N GLN A 173 16.85 5.99 14.13
CA GLN A 173 17.68 7.18 14.00
C GLN A 173 17.58 7.80 12.60
N TRP A 174 18.09 9.01 12.45
CA TRP A 174 18.09 9.72 11.19
C TRP A 174 19.45 10.35 10.86
N PRO A 175 19.99 10.14 9.65
CA PRO A 175 19.49 9.23 8.61
C PRO A 175 19.46 7.76 9.08
N PRO A 176 18.69 6.87 8.41
CA PRO A 176 18.72 5.45 8.70
C PRO A 176 20.15 4.89 8.59
N THR A 177 20.44 3.86 9.37
CA THR A 177 21.74 3.16 9.31
C THR A 177 21.56 1.71 8.94
N GLU A 178 22.46 1.20 8.13
CA GLU A 178 22.39 -0.15 7.58
C GLU A 178 23.49 -1.02 8.19
N GLN A 179 23.16 -2.28 8.46
CA GLN A 179 24.11 -3.29 8.89
C GLN A 179 23.97 -4.53 8.01
N ASP A 180 25.07 -4.96 7.40
CA ASP A 180 25.14 -6.24 6.72
C ASP A 180 25.14 -7.38 7.75
N MET A 181 24.11 -8.23 7.66
CA MET A 181 23.89 -9.35 8.57
C MET A 181 24.76 -10.56 8.24
N LEU A 182 25.41 -10.59 7.08
CA LEU A 182 26.30 -11.67 6.64
C LEU A 182 27.78 -11.33 6.83
N GLU A 183 28.15 -10.05 6.90
CA GLU A 183 29.55 -9.59 6.95
C GLU A 183 30.41 -10.32 8.01
N GLN A 184 29.82 -10.62 9.16
CA GLN A 184 30.52 -11.27 10.28
C GLN A 184 30.20 -12.76 10.44
N ARG A 185 29.39 -13.34 9.55
CA ARG A 185 28.96 -14.74 9.64
C ARG A 185 29.98 -15.67 8.97
N THR A 186 30.37 -16.73 9.66
CA THR A 186 31.29 -17.75 9.14
C THR A 186 30.60 -19.09 8.85
N ASP A 187 29.28 -19.18 9.07
CA ASP A 187 28.50 -20.41 8.98
C ASP A 187 27.89 -20.64 7.60
N GLY A 188 28.24 -19.83 6.61
CA GLY A 188 27.87 -19.99 5.19
C GLY A 188 26.38 -19.79 4.92
N VAL A 189 25.71 -18.95 5.70
CA VAL A 189 24.29 -18.58 5.48
C VAL A 189 24.12 -17.78 4.21
N ASP A 190 23.13 -18.16 3.42
CA ASP A 190 22.60 -17.35 2.33
C ASP A 190 21.50 -16.41 2.88
N ALA A 191 21.52 -15.13 2.50
CA ALA A 191 20.52 -14.17 2.99
C ALA A 191 19.08 -14.55 2.62
N ALA A 192 18.87 -15.27 1.51
CA ALA A 192 17.54 -15.74 1.11
C ALA A 192 16.94 -16.74 2.11
N ASP A 193 17.76 -17.29 3.02
CA ASP A 193 17.31 -18.18 4.09
C ASP A 193 16.96 -17.43 5.38
N LEU A 194 17.22 -16.13 5.48
CA LEU A 194 16.99 -15.32 6.68
C LEU A 194 15.71 -14.49 6.56
N GLN A 195 14.89 -14.55 7.61
CA GLN A 195 13.72 -13.70 7.76
C GLN A 195 13.70 -13.05 9.13
N LEU A 196 13.58 -11.72 9.17
CA LEU A 196 13.39 -10.98 10.42
C LEU A 196 12.01 -11.25 11.01
N ILE A 197 11.98 -11.62 12.28
CA ILE A 197 10.75 -11.87 13.03
C ILE A 197 10.43 -10.71 13.96
N ASP A 198 11.44 -10.22 14.68
CA ASP A 198 11.33 -9.13 15.64
C ASP A 198 12.69 -8.44 15.83
N ALA A 199 12.68 -7.18 16.21
CA ALA A 199 13.89 -6.42 16.49
C ALA A 199 13.61 -5.30 17.48
N ASP A 200 14.61 -4.98 18.29
CA ASP A 200 14.67 -3.82 19.17
C ASP A 200 16.13 -3.32 19.27
N ALA A 201 16.37 -2.31 20.10
CA ALA A 201 17.69 -1.71 20.25
C ALA A 201 18.76 -2.65 20.87
N GLN A 202 18.36 -3.78 21.47
CA GLN A 202 19.25 -4.73 22.14
C GLN A 202 19.45 -6.01 21.33
N ARG A 203 18.43 -6.44 20.58
CA ARG A 203 18.45 -7.73 19.88
C ARG A 203 17.64 -7.73 18.59
N SER A 204 17.96 -8.68 17.72
CA SER A 204 17.09 -9.08 16.61
C SER A 204 16.84 -10.59 16.66
N LEU A 205 15.65 -11.00 16.23
CA LEU A 205 15.18 -12.37 16.21
C LEU A 205 14.87 -12.76 14.77
N TRP A 206 15.39 -13.91 14.36
CA TRP A 206 15.40 -14.35 12.97
C TRP A 206 14.84 -15.76 12.84
N LYS A 207 14.14 -16.00 11.75
CA LYS A 207 13.85 -17.34 11.22
C LYS A 207 14.92 -17.64 10.18
N ARG A 208 15.58 -18.79 10.29
CA ARG A 208 16.57 -19.25 9.31
C ARG A 208 16.12 -20.58 8.71
N ARG A 209 16.13 -20.70 7.39
CA ARG A 209 16.03 -22.00 6.73
C ARG A 209 17.36 -22.75 6.87
N VAL A 210 17.32 -23.94 7.45
CA VAL A 210 18.50 -24.79 7.70
C VAL A 210 18.52 -26.07 6.87
N MET A 211 17.39 -26.43 6.26
CA MET A 211 17.28 -27.53 5.31
C MET A 211 16.35 -27.08 4.19
N ARG A 212 16.81 -27.25 2.95
CA ARG A 212 15.98 -27.07 1.75
C ARG A 212 15.48 -28.44 1.32
N GLY A 213 14.18 -28.61 1.29
CA GLY A 213 13.54 -29.83 0.81
C GLY A 213 13.34 -29.82 -0.70
N ASP A 214 12.87 -30.95 -1.25
CA ASP A 214 12.49 -31.06 -2.66
C ASP A 214 11.27 -30.16 -2.98
N TYR A 215 10.43 -29.92 -1.97
CA TYR A 215 9.30 -28.98 -1.99
C TYR A 215 9.38 -28.01 -0.80
N SER A 216 8.76 -26.83 -0.91
CA SER A 216 8.79 -25.83 0.17
C SER A 216 8.20 -26.34 1.50
N ALA A 217 7.25 -27.29 1.46
CA ALA A 217 6.71 -27.95 2.65
C ALA A 217 7.74 -28.83 3.38
N ASP A 218 8.80 -29.24 2.69
CA ASP A 218 9.89 -30.04 3.23
C ASP A 218 11.05 -29.19 3.78
N ASP A 219 11.01 -27.87 3.56
CA ASP A 219 11.96 -26.94 4.17
C ASP A 219 11.88 -27.01 5.70
N ARG A 220 13.04 -26.86 6.35
CA ARG A 220 13.14 -26.84 7.81
C ARG A 220 13.82 -25.58 8.29
N TYR A 221 13.28 -25.04 9.37
CA TYR A 221 13.68 -23.76 9.93
C TYR A 221 14.15 -23.90 11.38
N GLN A 222 15.06 -23.00 11.76
CA GLN A 222 15.46 -22.74 13.13
C GLN A 222 15.30 -21.26 13.44
N TYR A 223 15.17 -20.93 14.72
CA TYR A 223 15.16 -19.54 15.16
C TYR A 223 16.54 -19.16 15.69
N GLU A 224 16.94 -17.93 15.47
CA GLU A 224 18.21 -17.39 15.93
C GLU A 224 17.98 -16.02 16.58
N ILE A 225 18.65 -15.77 17.70
CA ILE A 225 18.71 -14.46 18.34
C ILE A 225 20.10 -13.87 18.11
N ARG A 226 20.13 -12.59 17.74
CA ARG A 226 21.36 -11.81 17.62
C ARG A 226 21.39 -10.70 18.65
N GLN A 227 22.51 -10.57 19.36
CA GLN A 227 22.79 -9.51 20.34
C GLN A 227 24.19 -8.97 20.10
N GLY A 228 24.30 -7.73 19.62
CA GLY A 228 25.56 -7.22 19.06
C GLY A 228 26.04 -8.13 17.94
N ASP A 229 27.27 -8.62 18.03
CA ASP A 229 27.88 -9.51 17.02
C ASP A 229 27.64 -11.00 17.31
N GLU A 230 27.05 -11.34 18.47
CA GLU A 230 26.79 -12.73 18.85
C GLU A 230 25.46 -13.22 18.27
N ILE A 231 25.49 -14.39 17.63
CA ILE A 231 24.32 -15.10 17.10
C ILE A 231 24.19 -16.44 17.82
N ALA A 232 23.03 -16.69 18.42
CA ALA A 232 22.74 -17.93 19.14
C ALA A 232 21.43 -18.55 18.65
N ALA A 233 21.36 -19.88 18.71
CA ALA A 233 20.11 -20.60 18.45
C ALA A 233 19.05 -20.21 19.50
N PHE A 234 17.82 -19.99 19.04
CA PHE A 234 16.65 -19.79 19.88
C PHE A 234 15.71 -20.98 19.75
N GLY A 235 15.26 -21.50 20.89
CA GLY A 235 14.36 -22.65 20.95
C GLY A 235 15.02 -23.93 21.46
N PRO A 236 14.24 -25.00 21.66
CA PRO A 236 14.76 -26.25 22.20
C PRO A 236 15.85 -26.84 21.29
N ALA A 237 16.92 -27.33 21.92
CA ALA A 237 18.08 -27.86 21.21
C ALA A 237 17.70 -28.97 20.22
N GLY A 238 18.21 -28.88 18.99
CA GLY A 238 18.02 -29.88 17.94
C GLY A 238 16.63 -29.90 17.29
N VAL A 239 15.73 -29.01 17.70
CA VAL A 239 14.42 -28.89 17.05
C VAL A 239 14.55 -28.09 15.76
N GLN A 240 13.84 -28.56 14.74
CA GLN A 240 13.65 -27.87 13.48
C GLN A 240 12.16 -27.86 13.17
N TRP A 241 11.65 -26.73 12.70
CA TRP A 241 10.23 -26.55 12.41
C TRP A 241 9.96 -26.59 10.91
N PRO A 242 8.75 -26.96 10.48
CA PRO A 242 8.33 -26.72 9.10
C PRO A 242 8.26 -25.22 8.83
N ASP A 243 8.01 -24.84 7.57
CA ASP A 243 7.60 -23.47 7.32
C ASP A 243 6.27 -23.18 8.04
N PHE A 244 6.17 -21.96 8.56
CA PHE A 244 4.99 -21.46 9.24
C PHE A 244 4.49 -20.26 8.49
N GLU A 245 3.19 -20.02 8.59
CA GLU A 245 2.56 -18.96 7.83
C GLU A 245 2.75 -17.62 8.53
N GLN A 246 3.07 -16.61 7.73
CA GLN A 246 3.18 -15.23 8.20
C GLN A 246 1.78 -14.66 8.56
N PRO A 247 1.71 -13.72 9.51
CA PRO A 247 2.81 -13.19 10.30
C PRO A 247 3.18 -14.08 11.50
N CYS A 248 4.48 -14.17 11.77
CA CYS A 248 5.00 -14.67 13.04
C CYS A 248 4.76 -13.61 14.13
N VAL A 249 4.25 -14.03 15.30
CA VAL A 249 3.89 -13.13 16.39
C VAL A 249 4.86 -13.31 17.56
N VAL A 250 5.45 -12.22 18.04
CA VAL A 250 6.31 -12.22 19.22
C VAL A 250 5.64 -11.47 20.36
N VAL A 251 5.57 -12.12 21.54
CA VAL A 251 5.10 -11.49 22.78
C VAL A 251 6.15 -11.71 23.86
N GLY A 252 6.82 -10.63 24.26
CA GLY A 252 7.95 -10.69 25.17
C GLY A 252 9.12 -11.49 24.56
N SER A 253 9.48 -12.59 25.21
CA SER A 253 10.57 -13.48 24.76
C SER A 253 10.06 -14.74 24.04
N GLU A 254 8.79 -14.79 23.67
CA GLU A 254 8.16 -15.99 23.13
C GLU A 254 7.65 -15.76 21.71
N ILE A 255 7.78 -16.81 20.89
CA ILE A 255 7.34 -16.83 19.50
C ILE A 255 6.06 -17.63 19.40
N PHE A 256 5.10 -17.11 18.65
CA PHE A 256 3.84 -17.76 18.35
C PHE A 256 3.67 -17.90 16.85
N GLU A 257 3.45 -19.14 16.43
CA GLU A 257 3.43 -19.52 15.02
C GLU A 257 2.14 -20.22 14.64
N ARG A 258 1.71 -20.00 13.41
CA ARG A 258 0.51 -20.60 12.84
C ARG A 258 0.88 -21.71 11.86
N GLN A 259 0.24 -22.86 12.00
CA GLN A 259 0.37 -23.99 11.08
C GLN A 259 -1.02 -24.47 10.64
N ARG A 260 -1.36 -24.34 9.35
CA ARG A 260 -2.50 -25.04 8.75
C ARG A 260 -2.11 -26.46 8.34
N ILE A 261 -2.98 -27.41 8.65
CA ILE A 261 -2.85 -28.82 8.30
C ILE A 261 -4.12 -29.19 7.55
N TYR A 262 -3.99 -29.77 6.35
CA TYR A 262 -5.14 -30.08 5.48
C TYR A 262 -5.60 -31.54 5.57
N GLU A 263 -4.73 -32.46 6.00
CA GLU A 263 -5.03 -33.89 6.09
C GLU A 263 -4.65 -34.45 7.48
N PRO A 264 -5.43 -35.39 8.05
CA PRO A 264 -6.69 -35.95 7.52
C PRO A 264 -7.90 -35.02 7.64
N GLU A 265 -7.80 -33.97 8.47
CA GLU A 265 -8.83 -32.95 8.65
C GLU A 265 -8.20 -31.56 8.63
N HIS A 266 -8.92 -30.58 8.10
CA HIS A 266 -8.45 -29.20 8.08
C HIS A 266 -8.43 -28.62 9.51
N VAL A 267 -7.24 -28.38 10.05
CA VAL A 267 -7.03 -27.81 11.38
C VAL A 267 -5.91 -26.77 11.35
N THR A 268 -6.09 -25.69 12.11
CA THR A 268 -5.02 -24.72 12.38
C THR A 268 -4.50 -24.93 13.79
N ARG A 269 -3.17 -25.09 13.92
CA ARG A 269 -2.45 -25.15 15.19
C ARG A 269 -1.78 -23.83 15.48
N ILE A 270 -1.85 -23.42 16.74
CA ILE A 270 -1.08 -22.30 17.27
C ILE A 270 0.04 -22.85 18.15
N TRP A 271 1.28 -22.64 17.72
CA TRP A 271 2.47 -23.04 18.43
C TRP A 271 2.93 -21.92 19.36
N ARG A 272 3.49 -22.30 20.50
CA ARG A 272 4.27 -21.44 21.40
C ARG A 272 5.68 -22.01 21.46
N ILE A 273 6.66 -21.19 21.10
CA ILE A 273 8.07 -21.52 21.12
C ILE A 273 8.77 -20.58 22.11
N THR A 274 9.37 -21.18 23.14
CA THR A 274 10.22 -20.52 24.13
C THR A 274 11.67 -20.94 23.90
N ALA A 275 12.61 -20.36 24.64
CA ALA A 275 14.02 -20.75 24.54
C ALA A 275 14.27 -22.25 24.82
N ASP A 276 13.38 -22.90 25.57
CA ASP A 276 13.54 -24.26 26.10
C ASP A 276 12.41 -25.23 25.69
N SER A 277 11.27 -24.75 25.19
CA SER A 277 10.11 -25.58 24.86
C SER A 277 9.44 -25.18 23.55
N SER A 278 8.77 -26.14 22.91
CA SER A 278 7.92 -25.92 21.74
C SER A 278 6.67 -26.77 21.87
N LYS A 279 5.50 -26.16 21.90
CA LYS A 279 4.23 -26.86 22.11
C LYS A 279 3.07 -26.20 21.38
N VAL A 280 2.09 -26.99 20.99
CA VAL A 280 0.79 -26.49 20.51
C VAL A 280 -0.04 -26.05 21.72
N ILE A 281 -0.52 -24.81 21.70
CA ILE A 281 -1.33 -24.21 22.78
C ILE A 281 -2.81 -24.08 22.42
N PHE A 282 -3.15 -24.16 21.14
CA PHE A 282 -4.53 -24.07 20.66
C PHE A 282 -4.67 -24.73 19.29
N GLU A 283 -5.81 -25.38 19.05
CA GLU A 283 -6.16 -26.01 17.78
C GLU A 283 -7.63 -25.76 17.47
N TYR A 284 -7.95 -25.50 16.20
CA TYR A 284 -9.33 -25.34 15.76
C TYR A 284 -9.51 -25.73 14.29
N ALA A 285 -10.68 -26.29 13.96
CA ALA A 285 -11.03 -26.77 12.62
C ALA A 285 -11.49 -25.64 11.67
N ASP A 286 -10.69 -24.58 11.57
CA ASP A 286 -10.80 -23.48 10.60
C ASP A 286 -9.47 -22.72 10.57
N GLU A 287 -9.30 -21.81 9.62
CA GLU A 287 -8.19 -20.86 9.66
C GLU A 287 -8.33 -19.90 10.85
N LEU A 288 -7.19 -19.58 11.49
CA LEU A 288 -7.10 -18.68 12.63
C LEU A 288 -6.18 -17.49 12.35
N THR A 289 -6.53 -16.33 12.88
CA THR A 289 -5.64 -15.17 12.99
C THR A 289 -5.17 -15.04 14.44
N ILE A 290 -3.87 -14.77 14.63
CA ILE A 290 -3.26 -14.50 15.94
C ILE A 290 -3.06 -12.98 16.06
N LEU A 291 -3.49 -12.40 17.18
CA LEU A 291 -3.28 -10.99 17.48
C LEU A 291 -2.77 -10.83 18.92
N PRO A 292 -1.63 -10.15 19.15
CA PRO A 292 -1.25 -9.68 20.48
C PRO A 292 -2.33 -8.76 21.07
N ALA A 293 -2.86 -9.12 22.24
CA ALA A 293 -3.94 -8.41 22.92
C ALA A 293 -3.51 -7.85 24.29
N GLY A 294 -2.30 -7.28 24.32
CA GLY A 294 -1.66 -6.75 25.51
C GLY A 294 -0.60 -7.69 26.11
N PRO A 295 -0.02 -7.31 27.25
CA PRO A 295 1.09 -8.06 27.86
C PRO A 295 0.71 -9.51 28.14
N GLY A 296 1.44 -10.46 27.54
CA GLY A 296 1.25 -11.90 27.75
C GLY A 296 -0.12 -12.45 27.30
N ARG A 297 -0.85 -11.72 26.45
CA ARG A 297 -2.19 -12.11 25.98
C ARG A 297 -2.24 -12.22 24.48
N LEU A 298 -2.93 -13.26 24.01
CA LEU A 298 -3.21 -13.47 22.59
C LEU A 298 -4.71 -13.59 22.37
N LEU A 299 -5.19 -12.96 21.31
CA LEU A 299 -6.53 -13.16 20.76
C LEU A 299 -6.41 -14.06 19.52
N PHE A 300 -7.10 -15.19 19.54
CA PHE A 300 -7.27 -16.07 18.39
C PHE A 300 -8.62 -15.80 17.77
N MET A 301 -8.66 -15.47 16.47
CA MET A 301 -9.90 -15.15 15.76
C MET A 301 -10.12 -16.13 14.63
N GLN A 302 -11.34 -16.64 14.53
CA GLN A 302 -11.76 -17.49 13.42
C GLN A 302 -11.78 -16.67 12.11
N HIS A 303 -11.20 -17.23 11.03
CA HIS A 303 -11.19 -16.59 9.72
C HIS A 303 -12.58 -16.58 9.07
N ASN A 304 -13.21 -17.76 8.93
CA ASN A 304 -14.52 -17.92 8.28
C ASN A 304 -15.67 -17.95 9.30
N GLY A 305 -15.64 -17.06 10.30
CA GLY A 305 -16.70 -17.00 11.29
C GLY A 305 -16.48 -15.99 12.40
N THR A 306 -17.35 -16.08 13.39
CA THR A 306 -17.46 -15.07 14.46
C THR A 306 -16.81 -15.50 15.77
N LYS A 307 -16.25 -16.71 15.87
CA LYS A 307 -15.67 -17.19 17.14
C LYS A 307 -14.29 -16.58 17.38
N CYS A 308 -14.00 -16.24 18.63
CA CYS A 308 -12.65 -15.91 19.07
C CYS A 308 -12.38 -16.46 20.47
N TRP A 309 -11.10 -16.53 20.82
CA TRP A 309 -10.60 -17.06 22.07
C TRP A 309 -9.46 -16.19 22.60
N VAL A 310 -9.34 -16.11 23.92
CA VAL A 310 -8.26 -15.40 24.59
C VAL A 310 -7.36 -16.42 25.28
N TRP A 311 -6.07 -16.32 25.02
CA TRP A 311 -5.04 -17.07 25.70
C TRP A 311 -4.18 -16.13 26.55
N ASN A 312 -3.79 -16.60 27.74
CA ASN A 312 -2.93 -15.87 28.67
C ASN A 312 -1.68 -16.70 28.96
N GLN A 313 -0.55 -16.02 29.03
CA GLN A 313 0.76 -16.61 29.30
C GLN A 313 0.93 -17.01 30.78
N ASP A 314 0.38 -16.22 31.71
CA ASP A 314 0.49 -16.45 33.15
C ASP A 314 -0.85 -16.29 33.90
N PRO A 315 -1.34 -17.34 34.59
CA PRO A 315 -0.90 -18.73 34.43
C PRO A 315 -1.23 -19.25 33.02
N PRO A 316 -0.40 -20.12 32.42
CA PRO A 316 -0.67 -20.66 31.10
C PRO A 316 -1.92 -21.56 31.17
N HIS A 317 -3.02 -21.05 30.66
CA HIS A 317 -4.32 -21.72 30.63
C HIS A 317 -4.70 -22.17 29.22
N GLN A 318 -5.68 -23.08 29.12
CA GLN A 318 -6.37 -23.32 27.86
C GLN A 318 -7.04 -22.01 27.40
N ALA A 319 -7.07 -21.77 26.09
CA ALA A 319 -7.71 -20.58 25.54
C ALA A 319 -9.19 -20.54 25.93
N ILE A 320 -9.64 -19.39 26.44
CA ILE A 320 -11.00 -19.17 26.91
C ILE A 320 -11.84 -18.61 25.77
N VAL A 321 -13.05 -19.13 25.58
CA VAL A 321 -13.99 -18.62 24.57
C VAL A 321 -14.36 -17.17 24.88
N ALA A 322 -14.10 -16.27 23.93
CA ALA A 322 -14.50 -14.86 23.97
C ALA A 322 -15.86 -14.65 23.31
N LYS A 323 -16.36 -13.42 23.34
CA LYS A 323 -17.63 -13.06 22.72
C LYS A 323 -17.51 -13.10 21.21
N ARG A 324 -18.60 -13.44 20.53
CA ARG A 324 -18.60 -13.53 19.07
C ARG A 324 -18.39 -12.16 18.43
N MET A 325 -17.51 -12.12 17.44
CA MET A 325 -17.26 -10.94 16.61
C MET A 325 -18.50 -10.59 15.77
N PRO A 326 -18.69 -9.32 15.38
CA PRO A 326 -19.77 -8.93 14.47
C PRO A 326 -19.66 -9.69 13.14
N ALA A 327 -20.81 -10.14 12.61
CA ALA A 327 -20.88 -11.05 11.46
C ALA A 327 -20.32 -10.48 10.14
N GLU A 328 -20.11 -9.17 10.04
CA GLU A 328 -19.56 -8.53 8.84
C GLU A 328 -18.12 -8.04 9.05
N ALA A 329 -17.70 -7.82 10.30
CA ALA A 329 -16.47 -7.13 10.68
C ALA A 329 -15.17 -7.91 10.39
N TYR A 330 -15.25 -9.12 9.84
CA TYR A 330 -14.10 -10.02 9.74
C TYR A 330 -13.52 -10.18 8.33
N LYS A 331 -13.98 -9.39 7.36
CA LYS A 331 -13.53 -9.56 5.97
C LYS A 331 -12.11 -9.05 5.73
N LEU A 332 -11.65 -8.05 6.49
CA LEU A 332 -10.31 -7.46 6.35
C LEU A 332 -9.46 -7.71 7.61
N ARG A 333 -9.30 -8.99 7.97
CA ARG A 333 -8.67 -9.42 9.23
C ARG A 333 -7.19 -9.09 9.34
N THR A 334 -6.46 -9.05 8.22
CA THR A 334 -5.04 -8.65 8.20
C THR A 334 -4.84 -7.23 8.75
N SER A 335 -5.89 -6.41 8.71
CA SER A 335 -5.91 -5.04 9.23
C SER A 335 -6.44 -4.94 10.67
N THR A 336 -6.56 -6.05 11.41
CA THR A 336 -7.04 -6.02 12.80
C THR A 336 -5.99 -5.40 13.72
N ALA A 337 -6.42 -4.53 14.64
CA ALA A 337 -5.53 -3.91 15.61
C ALA A 337 -6.03 -4.04 17.04
N TYR A 338 -5.12 -4.19 18.00
CA TYR A 338 -5.44 -4.16 19.43
C TYR A 338 -5.45 -2.73 19.97
N LEU A 339 -6.60 -2.28 20.48
CA LEU A 339 -6.80 -0.91 20.94
C LEU A 339 -6.43 -0.70 22.42
N GLY A 340 -6.08 -1.76 23.15
CA GLY A 340 -5.91 -1.70 24.61
C GLY A 340 -7.09 -2.31 25.36
N GLY A 341 -6.87 -2.66 26.63
CA GLY A 341 -7.85 -3.35 27.45
C GLY A 341 -8.30 -4.67 26.81
N ASP A 342 -9.60 -4.75 26.50
CA ASP A 342 -10.24 -5.86 25.79
C ASP A 342 -10.86 -5.44 24.45
N GLU A 343 -10.40 -4.32 23.88
CA GLU A 343 -10.91 -3.77 22.63
C GLU A 343 -9.97 -4.05 21.45
N VAL A 344 -10.57 -4.37 20.30
CA VAL A 344 -9.90 -4.48 19.01
C VAL A 344 -10.63 -3.64 17.96
N LEU A 345 -9.89 -3.19 16.96
CA LEU A 345 -10.38 -2.55 15.76
C LEU A 345 -10.45 -3.59 14.64
N LEU A 346 -11.62 -3.72 14.03
CA LEU A 346 -11.89 -4.64 12.93
C LEU A 346 -12.40 -3.85 11.72
N PHE A 347 -12.27 -4.41 10.52
CA PHE A 347 -12.66 -3.74 9.28
C PHE A 347 -13.45 -4.65 8.33
N SER A 348 -14.37 -4.04 7.61
CA SER A 348 -15.17 -4.73 6.60
C SER A 348 -15.61 -3.80 5.49
N GLU A 349 -15.97 -4.39 4.36
CA GLU A 349 -16.58 -3.67 3.24
C GLU A 349 -18.11 -3.63 3.40
N GLY A 350 -18.66 -2.44 3.21
CA GLY A 350 -20.08 -2.19 3.00
C GLY A 350 -20.34 -1.71 1.57
N ALA A 351 -21.62 -1.65 1.19
CA ALA A 351 -22.04 -1.11 -0.09
C ALA A 351 -23.04 0.03 0.13
N ARG A 352 -22.97 1.05 -0.72
CA ARG A 352 -23.99 2.10 -0.79
C ARG A 352 -24.32 2.45 -2.24
N GLN A 353 -25.50 3.02 -2.44
CA GLN A 353 -25.90 3.50 -3.75
C GLN A 353 -25.13 4.79 -4.10
N ASN A 354 -24.62 4.89 -5.33
CA ASN A 354 -24.05 6.14 -5.80
C ASN A 354 -25.13 7.23 -5.87
N VAL A 355 -24.81 8.42 -5.36
CA VAL A 355 -25.76 9.53 -5.25
C VAL A 355 -26.04 10.23 -6.58
N GLU A 356 -25.12 10.13 -7.54
CA GLU A 356 -25.20 10.78 -8.85
C GLU A 356 -25.92 9.90 -9.88
N HIS A 357 -25.87 8.57 -9.74
CA HIS A 357 -26.50 7.62 -10.65
C HIS A 357 -26.91 6.30 -9.98
N SER A 358 -28.22 6.00 -9.99
CA SER A 358 -28.81 4.82 -9.33
C SER A 358 -28.43 3.46 -9.94
N GLY A 359 -27.75 3.47 -11.09
CA GLY A 359 -27.20 2.25 -11.71
C GLY A 359 -25.85 1.79 -11.14
N TYR A 360 -25.18 2.62 -10.32
CA TYR A 360 -23.84 2.32 -9.79
C TYR A 360 -23.85 2.18 -8.27
N GLN A 361 -23.13 1.18 -7.76
CA GLN A 361 -22.88 1.00 -6.33
C GLN A 361 -21.44 1.40 -5.99
N GLU A 362 -21.27 1.97 -4.81
CA GLU A 362 -19.98 2.30 -4.23
C GLU A 362 -19.66 1.30 -3.12
N THR A 363 -18.39 0.89 -3.04
CA THR A 363 -17.88 0.12 -1.90
C THR A 363 -17.34 1.09 -0.86
N VAL A 364 -17.81 1.00 0.38
CA VAL A 364 -17.36 1.83 1.50
C VAL A 364 -16.71 0.96 2.56
N LEU A 365 -15.64 1.46 3.18
CA LEU A 365 -14.98 0.77 4.27
C LEU A 365 -15.68 1.08 5.60
N LEU A 366 -15.82 0.08 6.45
CA LEU A 366 -16.42 0.17 7.78
C LEU A 366 -15.36 -0.20 8.82
N ALA A 367 -15.21 0.64 9.84
CA ALA A 367 -14.38 0.35 11.00
C ALA A 367 -15.28 -0.05 12.18
N TRP A 368 -14.89 -1.08 12.91
CA TRP A 368 -15.63 -1.60 14.05
C TRP A 368 -14.75 -1.61 15.29
N ARG A 369 -15.19 -0.96 16.36
CA ARG A 369 -14.61 -1.16 17.68
C ARG A 369 -15.34 -2.30 18.34
N PHE A 370 -14.61 -3.32 18.77
CA PHE A 370 -15.20 -4.53 19.33
C PHE A 370 -14.50 -4.89 20.65
N ASN A 371 -15.28 -4.98 21.72
CA ASN A 371 -14.79 -5.53 22.98
C ASN A 371 -15.01 -7.05 23.00
N PHE A 372 -13.94 -7.82 22.92
CA PHE A 372 -14.03 -9.28 22.80
C PHE A 372 -14.46 -9.97 24.09
N MET A 373 -14.46 -9.29 25.24
CA MET A 373 -14.93 -9.84 26.52
C MET A 373 -16.40 -9.52 26.81
N THR A 374 -16.86 -8.31 26.52
CA THR A 374 -18.25 -7.89 26.75
C THR A 374 -19.16 -8.16 25.55
N GLY A 375 -18.60 -8.15 24.34
CA GLY A 375 -19.33 -8.27 23.08
C GLY A 375 -19.90 -6.95 22.57
N THR A 376 -19.61 -5.83 23.25
CA THR A 376 -20.00 -4.50 22.79
C THR A 376 -19.30 -4.20 21.48
N ALA A 377 -20.05 -3.70 20.49
CA ALA A 377 -19.51 -3.28 19.22
C ALA A 377 -20.13 -1.95 18.81
N THR A 378 -19.29 -1.06 18.27
CA THR A 378 -19.73 0.16 17.57
C THR A 378 -19.07 0.22 16.21
N LYS A 379 -19.67 0.99 15.29
CA LYS A 379 -19.25 1.03 13.89
C LYS A 379 -19.18 2.45 13.36
N ALA A 380 -18.15 2.72 12.57
CA ALA A 380 -18.00 3.94 11.79
C ALA A 380 -17.92 3.64 10.29
N THR A 381 -18.58 4.46 9.48
CA THR A 381 -18.41 4.46 8.02
C THR A 381 -17.24 5.36 7.65
N LEU A 382 -16.26 4.85 6.92
CA LEU A 382 -15.07 5.59 6.54
C LEU A 382 -15.28 6.33 5.22
N ASP A 383 -16.11 7.37 5.27
CA ASP A 383 -16.46 8.16 4.09
C ASP A 383 -15.24 8.89 3.50
N GLY A 384 -14.91 8.53 2.27
CA GLY A 384 -13.73 9.05 1.54
C GLY A 384 -12.45 8.22 1.75
N PHE A 385 -12.50 7.12 2.51
CA PHE A 385 -11.38 6.17 2.56
C PHE A 385 -11.41 5.26 1.34
N GLY A 386 -10.26 5.09 0.67
CA GLY A 386 -10.14 4.35 -0.59
C GLY A 386 -9.78 5.27 -1.75
N SER A 387 -10.38 5.03 -2.92
CA SER A 387 -10.19 5.83 -4.13
C SER A 387 -11.47 6.48 -4.63
N GLU A 388 -11.30 7.67 -5.22
CA GLU A 388 -12.32 8.45 -5.90
C GLU A 388 -11.86 8.77 -7.32
N LEU A 389 -12.66 8.36 -8.30
CA LEU A 389 -12.38 8.59 -9.72
C LEU A 389 -13.60 9.23 -10.38
N ARG A 390 -13.38 10.19 -11.28
CA ARG A 390 -14.42 10.70 -12.16
C ARG A 390 -14.46 9.85 -13.43
N GLN A 391 -15.56 9.14 -13.65
CA GLN A 391 -15.70 8.23 -14.79
C GLN A 391 -16.84 8.66 -15.71
N ASP A 392 -16.58 8.69 -17.01
CA ASP A 392 -17.63 8.78 -18.03
C ASP A 392 -18.40 7.45 -18.09
N THR A 393 -19.69 7.49 -17.83
CA THR A 393 -20.56 6.32 -17.74
C THR A 393 -21.24 5.97 -19.06
N ARG A 394 -20.93 6.68 -20.14
CA ARG A 394 -21.46 6.34 -21.46
C ARG A 394 -20.96 4.99 -21.92
N LEU A 395 -21.90 4.15 -22.36
CA LEU A 395 -21.61 2.87 -23.00
C LEU A 395 -21.46 3.02 -24.53
N LEU A 396 -22.07 4.06 -25.10
CA LEU A 396 -22.07 4.32 -26.55
C LEU A 396 -21.70 5.78 -26.82
N VAL A 397 -20.93 6.01 -27.89
CA VAL A 397 -20.49 7.36 -28.31
C VAL A 397 -21.68 8.29 -28.60
N THR A 398 -22.83 7.74 -28.99
CA THR A 398 -24.07 8.48 -29.26
C THR A 398 -24.82 8.94 -28.01
N GLN A 399 -24.46 8.44 -26.83
CA GLN A 399 -25.06 8.86 -25.57
C GLN A 399 -24.52 10.23 -25.15
N PRO A 400 -25.33 11.06 -24.45
CA PRO A 400 -24.84 12.31 -23.87
C PRO A 400 -23.77 12.03 -22.81
N LYS A 401 -22.69 12.81 -22.79
CA LYS A 401 -21.59 12.64 -21.82
C LYS A 401 -22.14 12.78 -20.41
N GLN A 402 -21.99 11.72 -19.62
CA GLN A 402 -22.38 11.70 -18.22
C GLN A 402 -21.19 11.24 -17.42
N VAL A 403 -20.63 12.15 -16.61
CA VAL A 403 -19.47 11.84 -15.77
C VAL A 403 -19.93 11.81 -14.33
N ILE A 404 -19.73 10.67 -13.68
CA ILE A 404 -20.04 10.51 -12.25
C ILE A 404 -18.77 10.38 -11.42
N THR A 405 -18.86 10.69 -10.13
CA THR A 405 -17.82 10.34 -9.16
C THR A 405 -18.07 8.91 -8.67
N LEU A 406 -17.14 8.00 -8.92
CA LEU A 406 -17.14 6.67 -8.34
C LEU A 406 -16.20 6.63 -7.14
N ARG A 407 -16.71 6.10 -6.03
CA ARG A 407 -15.93 5.84 -4.83
C ARG A 407 -15.83 4.35 -4.63
N THR A 408 -14.62 3.87 -4.41
CA THR A 408 -14.40 2.45 -4.23
C THR A 408 -13.29 2.16 -3.25
N PHE A 409 -13.44 1.02 -2.59
CA PHE A 409 -12.38 0.36 -1.86
C PHE A 409 -12.02 -0.91 -2.64
N HIS A 410 -10.99 -0.82 -3.47
CA HIS A 410 -10.38 -1.95 -4.18
C HIS A 410 -8.88 -1.95 -3.92
N GLY A 411 -8.49 -2.37 -2.73
CA GLY A 411 -7.09 -2.36 -2.33
C GLY A 411 -6.87 -3.01 -0.98
N GLN A 412 -5.69 -2.78 -0.43
CA GLN A 412 -5.31 -3.30 0.87
C GLN A 412 -5.35 -2.17 1.90
N LEU A 413 -5.89 -2.49 3.08
CA LEU A 413 -5.83 -1.64 4.25
C LEU A 413 -4.69 -2.11 5.15
N HIS A 414 -3.79 -1.21 5.51
CA HIS A 414 -2.77 -1.48 6.51
C HIS A 414 -3.01 -0.60 7.74
N VAL A 415 -2.97 -1.20 8.93
CA VAL A 415 -3.24 -0.51 10.19
C VAL A 415 -2.01 -0.64 11.06
N SER A 416 -1.49 0.50 11.50
CA SER A 416 -0.32 0.54 12.37
C SER A 416 -0.48 1.56 13.47
N ARG A 417 0.34 1.39 14.50
CA ARG A 417 0.33 2.29 15.64
C ARG A 417 0.97 3.63 15.29
N GLY A 418 0.31 4.73 15.66
CA GLY A 418 0.84 6.09 15.65
C GLY A 418 1.39 6.53 17.02
N HIS A 419 1.71 7.82 17.17
CA HIS A 419 2.08 8.42 18.45
C HIS A 419 0.89 8.46 19.43
N GLY A 420 1.14 8.54 20.73
CA GLY A 420 0.08 8.87 21.71
C GLY A 420 -1.13 7.93 21.62
N GLU A 421 -2.31 8.41 21.25
CA GLU A 421 -3.54 7.62 20.99
C GLU A 421 -3.89 7.50 19.49
N TRP A 422 -2.97 7.91 18.63
CA TRP A 422 -3.17 7.90 17.18
C TRP A 422 -2.81 6.56 16.56
N TRP A 423 -3.53 6.25 15.49
CA TRP A 423 -3.36 5.09 14.62
C TRP A 423 -3.20 5.58 13.19
N VAL A 424 -2.47 4.83 12.37
CA VAL A 424 -2.31 5.12 10.94
C VAL A 424 -3.01 4.04 10.13
N TRP A 425 -3.97 4.44 9.31
CA TRP A 425 -4.69 3.58 8.37
C TRP A 425 -4.25 3.95 6.96
N SER A 426 -3.45 3.09 6.33
CA SER A 426 -2.92 3.31 4.97
C SER A 426 -3.71 2.51 3.95
N TYR A 427 -3.88 3.07 2.76
CA TYR A 427 -4.58 2.42 1.64
C TYR A 427 -3.59 2.17 0.50
N ARG A 428 -3.41 0.91 0.12
CA ARG A 428 -2.59 0.52 -1.03
C ARG A 428 -3.48 0.04 -2.16
N ALA A 429 -3.40 0.72 -3.30
CA ALA A 429 -4.09 0.30 -4.51
C ALA A 429 -3.44 0.84 -5.79
N ASN A 430 -3.64 0.08 -6.86
CA ASN A 430 -3.31 0.47 -8.23
C ASN A 430 -4.55 1.03 -8.93
N THR A 431 -5.25 1.96 -8.28
CA THR A 431 -6.43 2.63 -8.83
C THR A 431 -6.10 4.05 -9.27
N PHE A 432 -6.78 4.51 -10.31
CA PHE A 432 -6.75 5.89 -10.76
C PHE A 432 -7.50 6.83 -9.81
N GLY A 433 -7.28 8.12 -10.03
CA GLY A 433 -7.94 9.23 -9.36
C GLY A 433 -7.29 9.59 -8.02
N THR A 434 -8.08 10.31 -7.21
CA THR A 434 -7.66 10.68 -5.85
C THR A 434 -7.80 9.47 -4.96
N HIS A 435 -6.78 9.14 -4.18
CA HIS A 435 -6.88 8.05 -3.22
C HIS A 435 -6.29 8.43 -1.87
N THR A 436 -6.72 7.72 -0.84
CA THR A 436 -6.17 7.83 0.50
C THR A 436 -4.72 7.35 0.50
N LEU A 437 -3.82 8.12 1.10
CA LEU A 437 -2.47 7.65 1.43
C LEU A 437 -2.44 7.14 2.86
N ALA A 438 -2.89 7.99 3.80
CA ALA A 438 -2.98 7.64 5.21
C ALA A 438 -4.09 8.44 5.91
N TRP A 439 -4.87 7.79 6.77
CA TRP A 439 -5.67 8.47 7.79
C TRP A 439 -5.00 8.29 9.14
N PHE A 440 -4.85 9.38 9.88
CA PHE A 440 -4.41 9.37 11.26
C PHE A 440 -5.67 9.45 12.12
N TRP A 441 -6.04 8.39 12.80
CA TRP A 441 -7.23 8.34 13.67
C TRP A 441 -6.82 8.32 15.14
N ASN A 442 -7.39 9.21 15.94
CA ASN A 442 -7.19 9.25 17.38
C ASN A 442 -8.26 8.42 18.09
N GLN A 443 -7.83 7.42 18.84
CA GLN A 443 -8.74 6.45 19.49
C GLN A 443 -9.64 7.06 20.57
N GLY A 444 -9.16 8.07 21.30
CA GLY A 444 -9.88 8.66 22.43
C GLY A 444 -10.88 9.75 22.02
N SER A 445 -10.54 10.54 21.01
CA SER A 445 -11.35 11.67 20.54
C SER A 445 -12.11 11.40 19.24
N ASP A 446 -11.80 10.28 18.58
CA ASP A 446 -12.24 9.93 17.22
C ASP A 446 -11.88 10.96 16.14
N GLU A 447 -10.95 11.87 16.44
CA GLU A 447 -10.41 12.81 15.46
C GLU A 447 -9.65 12.06 14.36
N VAL A 448 -9.83 12.49 13.11
CA VAL A 448 -9.18 11.95 11.93
C VAL A 448 -8.53 13.07 11.12
N VAL A 449 -7.24 12.91 10.84
CA VAL A 449 -6.48 13.73 9.89
C VAL A 449 -6.26 12.90 8.63
N LYS A 450 -6.58 13.43 7.45
CA LYS A 450 -6.59 12.66 6.18
C LYS A 450 -5.50 13.14 5.23
N LEU A 451 -4.58 12.26 4.85
CA LEU A 451 -3.59 12.48 3.79
C LEU A 451 -4.00 11.72 2.53
N SER A 452 -3.89 12.37 1.38
CA SER A 452 -4.34 11.84 0.08
C SER A 452 -3.28 12.02 -1.00
N SER A 453 -3.48 11.39 -2.16
CA SER A 453 -2.63 11.62 -3.32
C SER A 453 -2.65 13.07 -3.82
N LYS A 454 -3.60 13.93 -3.42
CA LYS A 454 -3.50 15.37 -3.73
C LYS A 454 -2.43 16.09 -2.92
N ASP A 455 -2.06 15.54 -1.77
CA ASP A 455 -1.04 16.10 -0.89
C ASP A 455 0.35 15.63 -1.34
N ILE A 456 0.45 14.38 -1.80
CA ILE A 456 1.68 13.78 -2.34
C ILE A 456 1.33 13.07 -3.66
N PRO A 457 1.40 13.76 -4.82
CA PRO A 457 0.77 13.28 -6.07
C PRO A 457 1.49 12.17 -6.80
N ARG A 458 2.81 12.08 -6.70
CA ARG A 458 3.61 11.25 -7.61
C ARG A 458 3.99 9.89 -7.06
N ILE A 459 3.71 9.66 -5.78
CA ILE A 459 4.17 8.50 -5.04
C ILE A 459 3.05 7.99 -4.13
N LYS A 460 3.18 6.75 -3.65
CA LYS A 460 2.20 6.06 -2.82
C LYS A 460 2.90 5.47 -1.58
N PRO A 461 3.44 6.33 -0.71
CA PRO A 461 4.30 5.87 0.35
C PRO A 461 3.52 5.12 1.41
N ASP A 462 4.19 4.16 2.03
CA ASP A 462 3.73 3.62 3.30
C ASP A 462 4.07 4.54 4.44
N VAL A 463 3.06 4.95 5.20
CA VAL A 463 3.27 5.85 6.34
C VAL A 463 3.31 5.05 7.63
N ARG A 464 4.37 5.23 8.41
CA ARG A 464 4.53 4.58 9.72
C ARG A 464 5.08 5.55 10.75
N TYR A 465 4.64 5.41 11.99
CA TYR A 465 5.23 6.15 13.09
C TYR A 465 6.47 5.43 13.63
N VAL A 466 7.53 6.19 13.87
CA VAL A 466 8.75 5.71 14.52
C VAL A 466 8.85 6.38 15.89
N PRO A 467 8.58 5.64 16.99
CA PRO A 467 8.58 6.20 18.34
C PRO A 467 9.92 6.84 18.75
N ALA A 468 11.04 6.24 18.36
CA ALA A 468 12.37 6.74 18.73
C ALA A 468 12.69 8.13 18.17
N GLN A 469 12.04 8.51 17.06
CA GLN A 469 12.19 9.83 16.45
C GLN A 469 11.02 10.76 16.80
N ASP A 470 9.94 10.24 17.38
CA ASP A 470 8.63 10.90 17.47
C ASP A 470 8.17 11.48 16.12
N ARG A 471 8.38 10.73 15.03
CA ARG A 471 8.06 11.19 13.67
C ARG A 471 7.39 10.11 12.85
N TYR A 472 6.60 10.55 11.87
CA TYR A 472 6.08 9.68 10.83
C TYR A 472 7.05 9.64 9.66
N LEU A 473 7.34 8.45 9.16
CA LEU A 473 8.14 8.24 7.96
C LEU A 473 7.25 7.79 6.81
N ALA A 474 7.53 8.28 5.61
CA ALA A 474 6.97 7.87 4.34
C ALA A 474 8.00 6.99 3.63
N PHE A 475 7.70 5.69 3.53
CA PHE A 475 8.55 4.70 2.88
C PHE A 475 8.15 4.57 1.41
N GLU A 476 9.09 4.80 0.52
CA GLU A 476 9.01 4.51 -0.90
C GLU A 476 10.09 3.51 -1.31
N THR A 477 9.97 2.98 -2.53
CA THR A 477 10.91 1.98 -3.04
C THR A 477 12.35 2.51 -3.13
N GLU A 478 12.53 3.76 -3.53
CA GLU A 478 13.85 4.33 -3.81
C GLU A 478 14.34 5.27 -2.70
N PHE A 479 13.49 5.60 -1.72
CA PHE A 479 13.86 6.50 -0.63
C PHE A 479 12.92 6.33 0.57
N VAL A 480 13.35 6.87 1.70
CA VAL A 480 12.49 7.15 2.85
C VAL A 480 12.54 8.64 3.16
N ALA A 481 11.42 9.22 3.59
CA ALA A 481 11.34 10.62 3.97
C ALA A 481 10.64 10.80 5.32
N ARG A 482 11.03 11.84 6.06
CA ARG A 482 10.26 12.29 7.22
C ARG A 482 9.04 13.08 6.74
N LEU A 483 7.88 12.78 7.32
CA LEU A 483 6.74 13.68 7.24
C LEU A 483 6.97 14.87 8.20
N PRO A 484 6.28 16.01 7.97
CA PRO A 484 6.23 17.13 8.91
C PRO A 484 5.87 16.69 10.34
N GLU A 485 6.14 17.55 11.31
CA GLU A 485 5.65 17.30 12.67
C GLU A 485 4.13 17.16 12.65
N PHE A 486 3.59 16.28 13.48
CA PHE A 486 2.16 15.95 13.43
C PHE A 486 1.27 17.19 13.66
N SER A 487 1.71 18.13 14.49
CA SER A 487 1.03 19.43 14.70
C SER A 487 0.90 20.25 13.41
N GLU A 488 1.94 20.28 12.57
CA GLU A 488 1.92 20.96 11.27
C GLU A 488 0.99 20.25 10.29
N MET A 489 0.93 18.92 10.34
CA MET A 489 -0.01 18.13 9.54
C MET A 489 -1.46 18.45 9.92
N VAL A 490 -1.77 18.52 11.22
CA VAL A 490 -3.08 18.93 11.75
C VAL A 490 -3.41 20.36 11.33
N GLU A 491 -2.49 21.32 11.45
CA GLU A 491 -2.71 22.70 11.03
C GLU A 491 -3.03 22.80 9.53
N ALA A 492 -2.35 22.01 8.71
CA ALA A 492 -2.53 22.01 7.26
C ALA A 492 -3.84 21.35 6.80
N LYS A 493 -4.31 20.30 7.49
CA LYS A 493 -5.42 19.47 7.04
C LYS A 493 -6.71 19.68 7.84
N GLY A 494 -6.59 20.16 9.07
CA GLY A 494 -7.64 20.09 10.06
C GLY A 494 -7.90 18.67 10.54
N GLY A 495 -8.84 18.55 11.48
CA GLY A 495 -9.38 17.29 11.96
C GLY A 495 -10.87 17.18 11.67
N GLU A 496 -11.31 15.99 11.28
CA GLU A 496 -12.71 15.59 11.23
C GLU A 496 -12.99 14.60 12.37
N VAL A 497 -14.22 14.49 12.84
CA VAL A 497 -14.57 13.48 13.86
C VAL A 497 -15.27 12.31 13.20
N LEU A 498 -14.73 11.12 13.40
CA LEU A 498 -15.34 9.87 12.98
C LEU A 498 -16.41 9.47 14.01
N VAL A 499 -17.60 9.10 13.56
CA VAL A 499 -18.69 8.71 14.48
C VAL A 499 -18.78 7.20 14.54
N PHE A 500 -18.53 6.63 15.72
CA PHE A 500 -18.81 5.23 16.03
C PHE A 500 -20.20 5.11 16.68
N GLU A 501 -21.14 4.49 15.95
CA GLU A 501 -22.53 4.27 16.38
C GLU A 501 -22.78 2.85 16.90
#